data_AF-A0A945WP57-F1
#
_entry.id   AF-A0A945WP57-F1
#
_cell.length_a   1.000
_cell.length_b   1.000
_cell.length_c   1.000
_cell.angle_alpha   90.00
_cell.angle_beta   90.00
_cell.angle_gamma   90.00
#
_symmetry.space_group_name_H-M   'P 1'
#
loop_
_entity.id
_entity.type
_entity.pdbx_description
1 polymer ?
#
loop_
_entity_poly.entity_id
_entity_poly.type
_entity_poly.pdbx_seq_one_letter_code
_entity_poly.pdbx_strand_id
1 'polypeptide(L)' 'MTDYNDGIWSFGTMPLERQSFFRAGEAPDFELPDRDGNIVKLSDFRGKKVLLLTWASW' A
#
# COMPACT_ATOMS: atom_id res chain seq x y z
N MET A 1 6.33 -4.06 -15.76
CA MET A 1 7.79 -3.87 -15.57
C MET A 1 8.04 -4.12 -14.09
N THR A 2 8.43 -5.35 -13.75
CA THR A 2 8.54 -5.80 -12.37
C THR A 2 9.93 -5.44 -11.84
N ASP A 3 10.01 -4.72 -10.72
CA ASP A 3 11.25 -4.63 -9.95
C ASP A 3 11.28 -5.78 -8.92
N TYR A 4 12.35 -6.58 -8.97
CA TYR A 4 12.49 -7.82 -8.23
C TYR A 4 13.11 -7.62 -6.84
N ASN A 5 13.53 -6.40 -6.49
CA ASN A 5 14.34 -6.14 -5.30
C ASN A 5 13.51 -5.66 -4.10
N ASP A 6 12.29 -5.17 -4.35
CA ASP A 6 11.51 -4.47 -3.33
C ASP A 6 10.26 -5.23 -2.86
N GLY A 7 9.86 -6.29 -3.55
CA GLY A 7 8.72 -7.13 -3.15
C GLY A 7 7.35 -6.44 -3.25
N ILE A 8 7.29 -5.18 -3.68
CA ILE A 8 6.05 -4.44 -3.89
C ILE A 8 5.57 -4.67 -5.34
N TRP A 9 4.41 -5.28 -5.48
CA TRP A 9 3.74 -5.47 -6.78
C TRP A 9 2.55 -4.51 -6.94
N SER A 10 2.43 -3.87 -8.10
CA SER A 10 1.27 -3.05 -8.46
C SER A 10 0.78 -3.33 -9.87
N PHE A 11 -0.53 -3.52 -10.02
CA PHE A 11 -1.18 -3.92 -11.27
C PHE A 11 -2.03 -2.77 -11.89
N GLY A 12 -1.42 -1.61 -12.17
CA GLY A 12 -2.10 -0.48 -12.84
C GLY A 12 -1.17 0.62 -13.36
N THR A 13 -1.66 1.46 -14.27
CA THR A 13 -0.92 2.64 -14.78
C THR A 13 -0.54 3.57 -13.64
N MET A 14 0.74 3.88 -13.53
CA MET A 14 1.31 4.72 -12.47
C MET A 14 1.41 6.18 -12.94
N PRO A 15 0.75 7.14 -12.27
CA PRO A 15 1.12 8.55 -12.37
C PRO A 15 2.57 8.72 -11.87
N LEU A 16 3.33 9.66 -12.44
CA LEU A 16 4.76 9.88 -12.12
C LEU A 16 5.05 10.05 -10.61
N GLU A 17 4.13 10.67 -9.86
CA GLU A 17 4.16 10.79 -8.39
C GLU A 17 4.26 9.42 -7.68
N ARG A 18 3.65 8.38 -8.28
CA ARG A 18 3.61 7.03 -7.71
C ARG A 18 4.94 6.28 -7.89
N GLN A 19 5.76 6.67 -8.87
CA GLN A 19 7.07 6.05 -9.14
C GLN A 19 8.09 6.32 -8.01
N SER A 20 7.91 7.40 -7.26
CA SER A 20 8.73 7.74 -6.08
C SER A 20 8.51 6.76 -4.93
N PHE A 21 7.25 6.34 -4.69
CA PHE A 21 6.93 5.33 -3.67
C PHE A 21 7.51 3.95 -4.02
N PHE A 22 7.50 3.58 -5.31
CA PHE A 22 8.11 2.35 -5.78
C PHE A 22 9.64 2.33 -5.67
N ARG A 23 10.30 3.50 -5.80
CA ARG A 23 11.75 3.60 -5.62
C ARG A 23 12.20 3.63 -4.16
N ALA A 24 11.35 4.14 -3.27
CA ALA A 24 11.66 4.21 -1.83
C ALA A 24 11.48 2.87 -1.11
N GLY A 25 10.73 1.95 -1.72
CA GLY A 25 10.36 0.66 -1.15
C GLY A 25 9.53 0.73 0.12
N GLU A 26 8.93 1.90 0.35
CA GLU A 26 8.15 2.19 1.53
C GLU A 26 6.73 2.54 1.11
N ALA A 27 5.78 1.71 1.55
CA ALA A 27 4.36 2.05 1.42
C ALA A 27 4.06 3.34 2.21
N PRO A 28 3.33 4.30 1.62
CA PRO A 28 2.97 5.55 2.29
C PRO A 28 2.03 5.26 3.47
N ASP A 29 2.19 6.03 4.54
CA ASP A 29 1.31 5.90 5.69
C ASP A 29 -0.08 6.48 5.37
N PHE A 30 -1.13 5.76 5.75
CA PHE A 30 -2.50 6.20 5.63
C PHE A 30 -3.34 5.71 6.80
N GLU A 31 -4.45 6.40 7.06
CA GLU A 31 -5.37 6.11 8.15
C GLU A 31 -6.74 5.77 7.54
N LEU A 32 -7.30 4.63 7.92
CA LEU A 32 -8.63 4.21 7.48
C LEU A 32 -9.45 3.74 8.68
N PRO A 33 -10.75 4.02 8.72
CA PRO A 33 -11.64 3.38 9.69
C PRO A 33 -11.77 1.89 9.35
N ASP A 34 -11.61 1.05 10.35
CA ASP A 34 -11.99 -0.36 10.30
C ASP A 34 -13.53 -0.52 10.32
N ARG A 35 -14.03 -1.75 10.21
CA ARG A 35 -15.44 -2.10 10.32
C ARG A 35 -16.09 -1.64 11.62
N ASP A 36 -15.34 -1.61 12.70
CA ASP A 36 -15.80 -1.11 14.01
C ASP A 36 -15.71 0.43 14.13
N GLY A 37 -15.28 1.14 13.09
CA GLY A 37 -15.09 2.59 13.08
C GLY A 37 -13.80 3.08 13.75
N ASN A 38 -12.95 2.15 14.21
CA ASN A 38 -11.64 2.47 14.77
C ASN A 38 -10.68 2.92 13.67
N ILE A 39 -9.97 4.02 13.89
CA ILE A 39 -8.93 4.46 12.95
C ILE A 39 -7.73 3.52 13.07
N VAL A 40 -7.37 2.91 11.94
CA VAL A 40 -6.22 2.03 11.81
C VAL A 40 -5.21 2.68 10.87
N LYS A 41 -3.94 2.73 11.28
CA LYS A 41 -2.86 3.25 10.44
C LYS A 41 -2.11 2.11 9.77
N LEU A 42 -1.63 2.34 8.55
CA LEU A 42 -0.76 1.36 7.88
C LEU A 42 0.55 1.14 8.68
N SER A 43 1.07 2.20 9.31
CA SER A 43 2.26 2.18 10.16
C SER A 43 2.16 1.21 11.34
N ASP A 44 0.96 0.94 11.86
CA ASP A 44 0.75 -0.02 12.95
C ASP A 44 1.12 -1.46 12.56
N PHE A 45 1.23 -1.74 11.25
CA PHE A 45 1.59 -3.06 10.72
C PHE A 45 3.04 -3.15 10.22
N ARG A 46 3.89 -2.14 10.47
CA ARG A 46 5.32 -2.20 10.13
C ARG A 46 5.98 -3.42 10.79
N GLY A 47 6.87 -4.08 10.04
CA GLY A 47 7.54 -5.31 10.48
C GLY A 47 6.71 -6.59 10.34
N LYS A 48 5.44 -6.50 9.91
CA LYS A 48 4.60 -7.66 9.57
C LYS A 48 4.43 -7.76 8.04
N LYS A 49 4.25 -8.97 7.53
CA LYS A 49 3.82 -9.17 6.13
C LYS A 49 2.35 -8.77 6.03
N VAL A 50 2.06 -7.70 5.29
CA VAL A 50 0.71 -7.15 5.13
C VAL A 50 0.26 -7.32 3.68
N LEU A 51 -0.96 -7.79 3.49
CA LEU A 51 -1.63 -7.84 2.20
C LEU A 51 -2.74 -6.78 2.19
N LEU A 52 -2.59 -5.75 1.36
CA LEU A 52 -3.61 -4.73 1.17
C LEU A 52 -4.55 -5.16 0.02
N LEU A 53 -5.84 -5.30 0.32
CA LEU A 53 -6.86 -5.66 -0.66
C LEU A 53 -7.85 -4.50 -0.80
N THR A 54 -7.86 -3.86 -1.97
CA THR A 54 -8.84 -2.81 -2.30
C THR A 54 -9.98 -3.43 -3.10
N TRP A 55 -11.21 -3.36 -2.59
CA TRP A 55 -12.41 -3.82 -3.27
C TRP A 55 -13.49 -2.74 -3.24
N ALA A 56 -14.30 -2.68 -4.29
CA ALA A 56 -15.52 -1.88 -4.36
C ALA A 56 -16.60 -2.72 -5.06
N SER A 57 -17.83 -2.70 -4.55
CA SER A 57 -18.92 -3.58 -4.97
C SER A 57 -19.74 -3.05 -6.16
N TRP A 58 -19.12 -2.28 -7.04
CA TRP A 58 -19.77 -1.80 -8.26
C TRP A 58 -19.85 -2.89 -9.33
#